data_AF-A0A8D0A1P3-F1
#
_entry.id   AF-A0A8D0A1P3-F1
#
_cell.length_a   1.000
_cell.length_b   1.000
_cell.length_c   1.000
_cell.angle_alpha   90.00
_cell.angle_beta   90.00
_cell.angle_gamma   90.00
#
_symmetry.space_group_name_H-M   'P 1'
#
loop_
_entity.id
_entity.type
_entity.pdbx_description
1 polymer ?
#
loop_
_entity_poly.entity_id
_entity_poly.type
_entity_poly.pdbx_seq_one_letter_code
_entity_poly.pdbx_strand_id
1 'polypeptide(L)'
;MSGVASTLAKKRALAAGFGTNAKAVPFLNQDFTALRAQCRAEGRLFCDPSFPAEPEALGFKDLGRSSPKVRGVTWKRPKELVSNPEFIVGGATRTDICQGALGDCWLLAAIASLTLNEFVMARVVPTDQGFGDDYAGIFHFQFWQFGEWVDVVIDDRLPVKDGELLFVHSAEGREFWSALLEKAYAKVNGCYEALSGGSTTEGFEDFTGGIAENYDLQRPPANLFQIIKKALEAGALLGCSIDITSAADSEAVTRQKLVKGHAYSLTGAVEVNYRGRQEKLVRVRNPWGQVEWTGAWSDGSPEWQSVQGDCPHAKAEDGEFWMSYTDFLRNYSRIEVCTLTPDTIDDDSVKHWSVSKFDGMWRKGSTAGGCRNHPYTFWMNPQFVIKLDEEDDDPEDGEVGCSFVVGLIQKNRRKLRKVGEDMHTVGFAIYEVRNFYGQRDVHLDKNFFLSHAQTAKSETFINLREVSTRFKLPPGEYLIVPSTFDPHLNGDFCIRFDCCHGDCFQETVSDSEVDAGFRGLFSKLAGPVSITSLPVWRGTNQRTDIKTDGFSLDTCRVMVNLMDDSGNGKLGIGEFATLWKKVQRYLTLYKKNDLDNTGTMSTPEMRVAFKDAGRSPLLQEI
;
A
#
# COMPACT_ATOMS: atom_id res chain seq x y z
N MET A 1 22.92 -5.64 1.13
CA MET A 1 22.96 -5.69 -0.34
C MET A 1 21.86 -4.77 -0.85
N SER A 2 22.19 -3.68 -1.53
CA SER A 2 21.21 -2.73 -2.10
C SER A 2 21.33 -2.71 -3.62
N GLY A 3 20.22 -2.51 -4.32
CA GLY A 3 20.14 -2.46 -5.79
C GLY A 3 19.57 -3.74 -6.43
N VAL A 4 19.82 -3.93 -7.73
CA VAL A 4 19.26 -4.99 -8.61
C VAL A 4 19.29 -6.40 -7.98
N ALA A 5 20.36 -6.74 -7.27
CA ALA A 5 20.49 -8.04 -6.59
C ALA A 5 19.41 -8.25 -5.52
N SER A 6 18.98 -7.19 -4.81
CA SER A 6 17.89 -7.25 -3.84
C SER A 6 16.52 -7.41 -4.53
N THR A 7 16.31 -6.75 -5.67
CA THR A 7 15.07 -6.88 -6.45
C THR A 7 14.95 -8.28 -7.03
N LEU A 8 16.03 -8.83 -7.59
CA LEU A 8 16.07 -10.19 -8.11
C LEU A 8 15.90 -11.23 -6.99
N ALA A 9 16.50 -11.01 -5.81
CA ALA A 9 16.29 -11.86 -4.65
C ALA A 9 14.82 -11.84 -4.18
N LYS A 10 14.16 -10.68 -4.16
CA LYS A 10 12.73 -10.57 -3.86
C LYS A 10 11.87 -11.30 -4.89
N LYS A 11 12.12 -11.11 -6.19
CA LYS A 11 11.40 -11.84 -7.26
C LYS A 11 11.56 -13.36 -7.11
N ARG A 12 12.77 -13.85 -6.80
CA ARG A 12 13.03 -15.28 -6.53
C ARG A 12 12.33 -15.76 -5.26
N ALA A 13 12.27 -14.95 -4.21
CA ALA A 13 11.56 -15.29 -2.97
C ALA A 13 10.05 -15.39 -3.20
N LEU A 14 9.45 -14.43 -3.91
CA LEU A 14 8.05 -14.47 -4.34
C LEU A 14 7.74 -15.72 -5.17
N ALA A 15 8.59 -16.05 -6.16
CA ALA A 15 8.44 -17.26 -6.96
C ALA A 15 8.59 -18.56 -6.13
N ALA A 16 9.32 -18.51 -5.02
CA ALA A 16 9.44 -19.60 -4.05
C ALA A 16 8.30 -19.60 -3.00
N GLY A 17 7.26 -18.78 -3.20
CA GLY A 17 6.06 -18.70 -2.37
C GLY A 17 6.17 -17.80 -1.14
N PHE A 18 7.29 -17.09 -0.91
CA PHE A 18 7.38 -16.14 0.19
C PHE A 18 6.52 -14.90 -0.07
N GLY A 19 5.81 -14.41 0.94
CA GLY A 19 4.86 -13.30 0.82
C GLY A 19 3.44 -13.73 0.44
N THR A 20 3.21 -15.03 0.22
CA THR A 20 1.87 -15.60 0.03
C THR A 20 1.16 -15.83 1.37
N ASN A 21 -0.12 -16.22 1.31
CA ASN A 21 -0.84 -16.68 2.49
C ASN A 21 -0.05 -17.83 3.19
N ALA A 22 0.31 -18.90 2.48
CA ALA A 22 1.00 -20.04 3.09
C ALA A 22 2.37 -19.72 3.73
N LYS A 23 3.05 -18.64 3.32
CA LYS A 23 4.40 -18.33 3.79
C LYS A 23 4.67 -16.83 3.88
N ALA A 24 4.27 -16.23 5.00
CA ALA A 24 4.54 -14.82 5.29
C ALA A 24 6.06 -14.54 5.41
N VAL A 25 6.47 -13.34 5.00
CA VAL A 25 7.87 -12.89 5.08
C VAL A 25 8.18 -12.46 6.51
N PRO A 26 9.24 -12.98 7.15
CA PRO A 26 9.64 -12.53 8.48
C PRO A 26 10.04 -11.05 8.49
N PHE A 27 9.29 -10.23 9.22
CA PHE A 27 9.59 -8.81 9.36
C PHE A 27 10.93 -8.61 10.07
N LEU A 28 11.81 -7.81 9.48
CA LEU A 28 13.17 -7.57 9.99
C LEU A 28 13.98 -8.86 10.22
N ASN A 29 13.65 -9.94 9.49
CA ASN A 29 14.25 -11.27 9.63
C ASN A 29 14.11 -11.88 11.04
N GLN A 30 13.06 -11.52 11.78
CA GLN A 30 12.74 -12.13 13.07
C GLN A 30 11.81 -13.32 12.87
N ASP A 31 12.27 -14.52 13.26
CA ASP A 31 11.48 -15.75 13.21
C ASP A 31 10.87 -16.04 14.59
N PHE A 32 9.54 -16.06 14.67
CA PHE A 32 8.81 -16.26 15.92
C PHE A 32 9.20 -17.56 16.63
N THR A 33 9.22 -18.68 15.89
CA THR A 33 9.45 -20.01 16.47
C THR A 33 10.88 -20.14 17.00
N ALA A 34 11.87 -19.68 16.25
CA ALA A 34 13.27 -19.71 16.65
C ALA A 34 13.54 -18.80 17.86
N LEU A 35 13.00 -17.58 17.86
CA LEU A 35 13.16 -16.63 18.98
C LEU A 35 12.45 -17.12 20.24
N ARG A 36 11.23 -17.66 20.13
CA ARG A 36 10.51 -18.29 21.25
C ARG A 36 11.31 -19.44 21.83
N ALA A 37 11.81 -20.35 20.99
CA ALA A 37 12.63 -21.48 21.43
C ALA A 37 13.92 -21.03 22.14
N GLN A 38 14.61 -20.03 21.59
CA GLN A 38 15.82 -19.46 22.18
C GLN A 38 15.54 -18.85 23.56
N CYS A 39 14.50 -18.02 23.69
CA CYS A 39 14.13 -17.40 24.96
C CYS A 39 13.78 -18.44 26.03
N ARG A 40 13.07 -19.52 25.65
CA ARG A 40 12.77 -20.64 26.57
C ARG A 40 14.02 -21.39 26.99
N ALA A 41 14.93 -21.69 26.07
CA ALA A 41 16.19 -22.37 26.38
C ALA A 41 17.08 -21.55 27.34
N GLU A 42 17.06 -20.23 27.21
CA GLU A 42 17.84 -19.31 28.04
C GLU A 42 17.10 -18.90 29.34
N GLY A 43 15.85 -19.31 29.52
CA GLY A 43 15.06 -18.96 30.71
C GLY A 43 14.77 -17.47 30.85
N ARG A 44 14.71 -16.72 29.74
CA ARG A 44 14.45 -15.27 29.74
C ARG A 44 13.26 -14.90 28.87
N LEU A 45 12.62 -13.79 29.20
CA LEU A 45 11.56 -13.22 28.38
C LEU A 45 12.15 -12.46 27.19
N PHE A 46 11.46 -12.52 26.05
CA PHE A 46 11.85 -11.81 24.86
C PHE A 46 11.77 -10.30 25.07
N CYS A 47 12.82 -9.60 24.65
CA CYS A 47 12.88 -8.15 24.59
C CYS A 47 13.20 -7.81 23.14
N ASP A 48 12.25 -7.20 22.45
CA ASP A 48 12.38 -6.92 21.03
C ASP A 48 13.47 -5.87 20.78
N PRO A 49 14.58 -6.22 20.11
CA PRO A 49 15.64 -5.27 19.81
C PRO A 49 15.24 -4.27 18.72
N SER A 50 14.23 -4.59 17.92
CA SER A 50 13.81 -3.78 16.77
C SER A 50 12.67 -2.80 17.09
N PHE A 51 11.98 -3.01 18.22
CA PHE A 51 10.94 -2.13 18.73
C PHE A 51 11.07 -2.03 20.26
N PRO A 52 12.11 -1.34 20.75
CA PRO A 52 12.42 -1.29 22.17
C PRO A 52 11.34 -0.52 22.95
N ALA A 53 11.19 -0.89 24.22
CA ALA A 53 10.28 -0.26 25.18
C ALA A 53 10.79 1.13 25.62
N GLU A 54 10.92 2.04 24.66
CA GLU A 54 11.52 3.37 24.79
C GLU A 54 10.58 4.44 24.21
N PRO A 55 10.74 5.73 24.56
CA PRO A 55 9.87 6.80 24.07
C PRO A 55 9.78 6.89 22.53
N GLU A 56 10.82 6.48 21.82
CA GLU A 56 10.85 6.47 20.35
C GLU A 56 9.84 5.51 19.73
N ALA A 57 9.45 4.44 20.45
CA ALA A 57 8.38 3.54 20.02
C ALA A 57 6.99 4.16 20.20
N LEU A 58 6.84 5.11 21.14
CA LEU A 58 5.58 5.85 21.34
C LEU A 58 5.38 6.89 20.25
N GLY A 59 6.40 7.68 19.93
CA GLY A 59 6.26 8.73 18.94
C GLY A 59 7.45 9.67 18.79
N PHE A 60 7.22 10.75 18.06
CA PHE A 60 8.22 11.72 17.64
C PHE A 60 7.80 13.18 17.88
N LYS A 61 6.51 13.48 18.09
CA LYS A 61 6.00 14.83 18.31
C LYS A 61 5.02 14.87 19.48
N ASP A 62 3.76 14.53 19.27
CA ASP A 62 2.70 14.57 20.28
C ASP A 62 2.86 13.44 21.31
N LEU A 63 3.48 12.32 20.92
CA LEU A 63 3.91 11.23 21.81
C LEU A 63 5.43 11.08 21.84
N GLY A 64 6.18 12.12 21.43
CA GLY A 64 7.63 12.14 21.51
C GLY A 64 8.14 12.28 22.96
N ARG A 65 9.44 12.02 23.16
CA ARG A 65 10.12 12.03 24.47
C ARG A 65 9.86 13.28 25.33
N SER A 66 9.73 14.46 24.70
CA SER A 66 9.50 15.73 25.39
C SER A 66 8.01 16.03 25.67
N SER A 67 7.10 15.20 25.18
CA SER A 67 5.67 15.43 25.30
C SER A 67 5.19 15.24 26.74
N PRO A 68 4.34 16.14 27.28
CA PRO A 68 3.66 15.92 28.55
C PRO A 68 2.78 14.66 28.55
N LYS A 69 2.27 14.23 27.39
CA LYS A 69 1.38 13.07 27.26
C LYS A 69 2.07 11.78 27.71
N VAL A 70 3.36 11.62 27.38
CA VAL A 70 4.16 10.42 27.69
C VAL A 70 4.84 10.46 29.06
N ARG A 71 4.73 11.57 29.81
CA ARG A 71 5.30 11.65 31.15
C ARG A 71 4.62 10.64 32.08
N GLY A 72 5.42 9.82 32.76
CA GLY A 72 4.93 8.78 33.67
C GLY A 72 4.48 7.50 32.97
N VAL A 73 4.62 7.41 31.64
CA VAL A 73 4.38 6.16 30.92
C VAL A 73 5.50 5.17 31.25
N THR A 74 5.09 3.95 31.60
CA THR A 74 5.99 2.82 31.85
C THR A 74 5.58 1.65 30.97
N TRP A 75 6.50 0.73 30.70
CA TRP A 75 6.21 -0.44 29.89
C TRP A 75 6.07 -1.66 30.80
N LYS A 76 4.91 -2.31 30.78
CA LYS A 76 4.61 -3.48 31.62
C LYS A 76 4.09 -4.63 30.78
N ARG A 77 4.39 -5.87 31.17
CA ARG A 77 3.80 -7.05 30.55
C ARG A 77 2.41 -7.34 31.16
N PRO A 78 1.52 -8.04 30.44
CA PRO A 78 0.23 -8.49 30.98
C PRO A 78 0.32 -9.22 32.33
N LYS A 79 1.34 -10.07 32.52
CA LYS A 79 1.60 -10.77 33.80
C LYS A 79 1.96 -9.86 34.98
N GLU A 80 2.29 -8.59 34.73
CA GLU A 80 2.55 -7.57 35.76
C GLU A 80 1.31 -6.71 36.07
N LEU A 81 0.28 -6.78 35.22
CA LEU A 81 -0.95 -5.99 35.33
C LEU A 81 -2.07 -6.81 35.96
N VAL A 82 -2.23 -8.06 35.54
CA VAL A 82 -3.29 -8.96 36.00
C VAL A 82 -2.73 -10.33 36.39
N SER A 83 -3.42 -11.03 37.28
CA SER A 83 -2.97 -12.32 37.83
C SER A 83 -3.06 -13.48 36.84
N ASN A 84 -4.04 -13.47 35.94
CA ASN A 84 -4.25 -14.50 34.93
C ASN A 84 -4.53 -13.86 33.56
N PRO A 85 -3.48 -13.34 32.88
CA PRO A 85 -3.66 -12.78 31.55
C PRO A 85 -3.97 -13.89 30.55
N GLU A 86 -4.95 -13.65 29.70
CA GLU A 86 -5.32 -14.50 28.59
C GLU A 86 -5.09 -13.76 27.27
N PHE A 87 -4.77 -14.53 26.22
CA PHE A 87 -4.54 -13.93 24.91
C PHE A 87 -5.87 -13.55 24.28
N ILE A 88 -6.77 -14.53 24.18
CA ILE A 88 -8.16 -14.39 23.71
C ILE A 88 -9.08 -15.09 24.73
N VAL A 89 -10.19 -14.46 25.11
CA VAL A 89 -11.16 -14.97 26.10
C VAL A 89 -12.52 -15.15 25.43
N GLY A 90 -13.02 -16.38 25.31
CA GLY A 90 -14.37 -16.62 24.78
C GLY A 90 -14.54 -16.35 23.28
N GLY A 91 -13.42 -16.27 22.54
CA GLY A 91 -13.37 -15.90 21.13
C GLY A 91 -12.99 -14.43 20.97
N ALA A 92 -12.31 -14.09 19.87
CA ALA A 92 -11.92 -12.70 19.62
C ALA A 92 -13.13 -11.95 19.07
N THR A 93 -13.67 -11.02 19.84
CA THR A 93 -14.89 -10.30 19.51
C THR A 93 -14.63 -8.81 19.42
N ARG A 94 -15.52 -8.10 18.70
CA ARG A 94 -15.43 -6.66 18.56
C ARG A 94 -15.43 -5.92 19.92
N THR A 95 -16.06 -6.46 20.96
CA THR A 95 -16.11 -5.85 22.30
C THR A 95 -14.75 -5.82 23.01
N ASP A 96 -13.76 -6.53 22.50
CA ASP A 96 -12.39 -6.59 23.02
C ASP A 96 -11.56 -5.35 22.59
N ILE A 97 -12.21 -4.39 21.92
CA ILE A 97 -11.60 -3.24 21.27
C ILE A 97 -12.27 -1.98 21.80
N CYS A 98 -11.57 -1.33 22.74
CA CYS A 98 -11.89 -0.02 23.27
C CYS A 98 -10.70 0.92 23.02
N GLN A 99 -10.96 2.05 22.36
CA GLN A 99 -9.93 3.05 22.05
C GLN A 99 -9.32 3.67 23.30
N GLY A 100 -7.99 3.74 23.33
CA GLY A 100 -7.24 4.49 24.32
C GLY A 100 -6.97 5.94 23.91
N ALA A 101 -5.81 6.47 24.30
CA ALA A 101 -5.46 7.88 24.13
C ALA A 101 -4.86 8.25 22.75
N LEU A 102 -4.92 7.35 21.77
CA LEU A 102 -4.39 7.53 20.42
C LEU A 102 -5.52 7.78 19.42
N GLY A 103 -5.29 8.66 18.44
CA GLY A 103 -6.27 9.00 17.39
C GLY A 103 -6.26 8.02 16.22
N ASP A 104 -6.32 6.72 16.50
CA ASP A 104 -6.27 5.63 15.53
C ASP A 104 -7.58 4.84 15.44
N CYS A 105 -8.71 5.52 15.70
CA CYS A 105 -10.06 4.96 15.57
C CYS A 105 -10.30 4.19 14.27
N TRP A 106 -9.69 4.62 13.16
CA TRP A 106 -9.72 3.94 11.86
C TRP A 106 -9.16 2.52 11.91
N LEU A 107 -8.10 2.29 12.69
CA LEU A 107 -7.51 0.97 12.87
C LEU A 107 -8.41 0.11 13.74
N LEU A 108 -8.96 0.67 14.82
CA LEU A 108 -9.82 -0.06 15.74
C LEU A 108 -11.15 -0.44 15.10
N ALA A 109 -11.73 0.42 14.27
CA ALA A 109 -12.89 0.09 13.44
C ALA A 109 -12.54 -1.05 12.46
N ALA A 110 -11.33 -1.06 11.90
CA ALA A 110 -10.87 -2.15 11.04
C ALA A 110 -10.74 -3.48 11.81
N ILE A 111 -10.14 -3.46 13.00
CA ILE A 111 -9.98 -4.64 13.86
C ILE A 111 -11.37 -5.14 14.31
N ALA A 112 -12.30 -4.24 14.61
CA ALA A 112 -13.65 -4.63 15.01
C ALA A 112 -14.41 -5.34 13.89
N SER A 113 -14.31 -4.86 12.64
CA SER A 113 -14.88 -5.58 11.50
C SER A 113 -14.16 -6.91 11.25
N LEU A 114 -12.85 -6.98 11.47
CA LEU A 114 -12.06 -8.21 11.33
C LEU A 114 -12.62 -9.35 12.19
N THR A 115 -13.08 -9.05 13.41
CA THR A 115 -13.66 -10.07 14.31
C THR A 115 -14.96 -10.72 13.80
N LEU A 116 -15.61 -10.14 12.79
CA LEU A 116 -16.80 -10.72 12.16
C LEU A 116 -16.45 -11.88 11.21
N ASN A 117 -15.18 -12.00 10.82
CA ASN A 117 -14.71 -13.05 9.94
C ASN A 117 -13.60 -13.86 10.61
N GLU A 118 -13.97 -15.02 11.18
CA GLU A 118 -13.04 -15.89 11.92
C GLU A 118 -11.85 -16.36 11.08
N PHE A 119 -12.03 -16.57 9.76
CA PHE A 119 -10.96 -17.01 8.87
C PHE A 119 -9.89 -15.94 8.68
N VAL A 120 -10.30 -14.71 8.36
CA VAL A 120 -9.39 -13.57 8.23
C VAL A 120 -8.78 -13.22 9.59
N MET A 121 -9.54 -13.36 10.67
CA MET A 121 -9.05 -13.12 12.02
C MET A 121 -7.95 -14.09 12.42
N ALA A 122 -8.15 -15.40 12.24
CA ALA A 122 -7.14 -16.42 12.53
C ALA A 122 -5.88 -16.27 11.66
N ARG A 123 -6.02 -15.61 10.50
CA ARG A 123 -4.89 -15.27 9.64
C ARG A 123 -4.04 -14.14 10.22
N VAL A 124 -4.67 -13.02 10.61
CA VAL A 124 -3.98 -11.85 11.17
C VAL A 124 -3.46 -12.12 12.58
N VAL A 125 -4.23 -12.88 13.37
CA VAL A 125 -3.95 -13.24 14.76
C VAL A 125 -3.85 -14.77 14.86
N PRO A 126 -2.64 -15.33 14.66
CA PRO A 126 -2.40 -16.75 14.82
C PRO A 126 -2.82 -17.25 16.21
N THR A 127 -3.38 -18.46 16.26
CA THR A 127 -3.92 -19.08 17.48
C THR A 127 -2.92 -19.96 18.23
N ASP A 128 -1.67 -20.07 17.73
CA ASP A 128 -0.59 -20.88 18.30
C ASP A 128 0.26 -20.12 19.36
N GLN A 129 -0.34 -19.09 19.97
CA GLN A 129 0.27 -18.21 20.95
C GLN A 129 -0.63 -17.97 22.16
N GLY A 130 -0.02 -17.75 23.33
CA GLY A 130 -0.74 -17.56 24.58
C GLY A 130 0.17 -17.30 25.79
N PHE A 131 -0.45 -17.20 26.97
CA PHE A 131 0.25 -16.97 28.25
C PHE A 131 0.52 -18.26 29.06
N GLY A 132 0.24 -19.43 28.46
CA GLY A 132 0.39 -20.75 29.06
C GLY A 132 1.84 -21.26 29.17
N ASP A 133 2.02 -22.58 29.09
CA ASP A 133 3.30 -23.26 29.40
C ASP A 133 4.45 -22.96 28.42
N ASP A 134 4.12 -22.51 27.21
CA ASP A 134 5.06 -22.15 26.15
C ASP A 134 5.43 -20.65 26.16
N TYR A 135 4.90 -19.89 27.11
CA TYR A 135 5.11 -18.46 27.24
C TYR A 135 6.61 -18.09 27.36
N ALA A 136 7.03 -17.16 26.49
CA ALA A 136 8.35 -16.54 26.53
C ALA A 136 8.31 -15.02 26.37
N GLY A 137 7.15 -14.39 26.60
CA GLY A 137 6.95 -12.94 26.45
C GLY A 137 7.09 -12.45 25.00
N ILE A 138 6.72 -13.30 24.04
CA ILE A 138 6.84 -13.10 22.59
C ILE A 138 5.54 -13.52 21.91
N PHE A 139 5.10 -12.74 20.94
CA PHE A 139 3.88 -12.94 20.14
C PHE A 139 4.18 -12.56 18.68
N HIS A 140 3.31 -12.97 17.75
CA HIS A 140 3.41 -12.57 16.35
C HIS A 140 2.05 -12.36 15.70
N PHE A 141 2.04 -11.55 14.65
CA PHE A 141 0.86 -11.14 13.89
C PHE A 141 1.21 -11.04 12.42
N GLN A 142 0.22 -11.24 11.55
CA GLN A 142 0.43 -11.19 10.10
C GLN A 142 -0.33 -10.04 9.49
N PHE A 143 0.39 -9.21 8.74
CA PHE A 143 -0.20 -8.10 8.00
C PHE A 143 0.15 -8.22 6.53
N TRP A 144 -0.82 -7.93 5.69
CA TRP A 144 -0.57 -7.68 4.29
C TRP A 144 0.08 -6.30 4.15
N GLN A 145 1.19 -6.23 3.42
CA GLN A 145 1.96 -5.01 3.21
C GLN A 145 2.29 -4.89 1.72
N PHE A 146 1.53 -4.04 1.03
CA PHE A 146 1.79 -3.67 -0.37
C PHE A 146 1.93 -4.89 -1.30
N GLY A 147 1.11 -5.92 -1.12
CA GLY A 147 1.08 -7.13 -1.94
C GLY A 147 1.86 -8.32 -1.41
N GLU A 148 2.35 -8.27 -0.17
CA GLU A 148 3.04 -9.39 0.48
C GLU A 148 2.54 -9.55 1.91
N TRP A 149 2.30 -10.78 2.35
CA TRP A 149 2.07 -11.08 3.76
C TRP A 149 3.39 -11.04 4.54
N VAL A 150 3.37 -10.34 5.67
CA VAL A 150 4.53 -10.10 6.53
C VAL A 150 4.20 -10.55 7.95
N ASP A 151 5.06 -11.39 8.52
CA ASP A 151 4.94 -11.90 9.89
C ASP A 151 5.76 -11.02 10.84
N VAL A 152 5.09 -10.45 11.84
CA VAL A 152 5.64 -9.41 12.72
C VAL A 152 5.68 -9.93 14.14
N VAL A 153 6.90 -10.21 14.59
CA VAL A 153 7.18 -10.62 15.98
C VAL A 153 7.21 -9.39 16.88
N ILE A 154 6.64 -9.48 18.08
CA ILE A 154 6.78 -8.47 19.14
C ILE A 154 6.99 -9.14 20.51
N ASP A 155 7.50 -8.39 21.47
CA ASP A 155 7.32 -8.74 22.88
C ASP A 155 5.98 -8.20 23.42
N ASP A 156 5.58 -8.65 24.61
CA ASP A 156 4.32 -8.26 25.25
C ASP A 156 4.40 -7.06 26.20
N ARG A 157 5.47 -6.25 26.15
CA ARG A 157 5.53 -5.02 26.95
C ARG A 157 4.59 -3.97 26.37
N LEU A 158 3.62 -3.50 27.13
CA LEU A 158 2.62 -2.51 26.69
C LEU A 158 2.80 -1.17 27.42
N PRO A 159 2.55 -0.03 26.75
CA PRO A 159 2.56 1.28 27.39
C PRO A 159 1.43 1.43 28.42
N VAL A 160 1.80 1.75 29.65
CA VAL A 160 0.90 1.86 30.80
C VAL A 160 1.11 3.20 31.50
N LYS A 161 0.01 3.85 31.85
CA LYS A 161 0.01 5.10 32.61
C LYS A 161 -0.99 4.98 33.76
N ASP A 162 -0.54 5.34 34.96
CA ASP A 162 -1.37 5.29 36.18
C ASP A 162 -1.99 3.90 36.47
N GLY A 163 -1.36 2.82 35.98
CA GLY A 163 -1.81 1.43 36.16
C GLY A 163 -2.67 0.88 35.03
N GLU A 164 -3.13 1.74 34.12
CA GLU A 164 -4.01 1.38 33.00
C GLU A 164 -3.27 1.38 31.66
N LEU A 165 -3.73 0.57 30.71
CA LEU A 165 -3.21 0.58 29.34
C LEU A 165 -3.47 1.93 28.68
N LEU A 166 -2.46 2.49 28.02
CA LEU A 166 -2.56 3.81 27.40
C LEU A 166 -3.33 3.81 26.07
N PHE A 167 -3.27 2.69 25.35
CA PHE A 167 -3.84 2.53 24.01
C PHE A 167 -4.98 1.48 24.01
N VAL A 168 -5.19 0.75 22.91
CA VAL A 168 -6.32 -0.20 22.83
C VAL A 168 -6.27 -1.24 23.95
N HIS A 169 -7.43 -1.58 24.48
CA HIS A 169 -7.63 -2.60 25.51
C HIS A 169 -9.01 -3.24 25.39
N SER A 170 -9.16 -4.42 25.99
CA SER A 170 -10.44 -5.13 26.10
C SER A 170 -11.22 -4.68 27.34
N ALA A 171 -12.55 -4.61 27.23
CA ALA A 171 -13.44 -4.32 28.36
C ALA A 171 -13.41 -5.44 29.43
N GLU A 172 -13.06 -6.67 29.06
CA GLU A 172 -12.91 -7.81 29.97
C GLU A 172 -11.68 -7.68 30.90
N GLY A 173 -10.73 -6.80 30.55
CA GLY A 173 -9.59 -6.41 31.39
C GLY A 173 -8.45 -7.43 31.55
N ARG A 174 -8.70 -8.72 31.27
CA ARG A 174 -7.67 -9.80 31.31
C ARG A 174 -7.26 -10.32 29.94
N GLU A 175 -7.77 -9.73 28.87
CA GLU A 175 -7.54 -10.12 27.48
C GLU A 175 -6.65 -9.09 26.77
N PHE A 176 -5.67 -9.57 25.99
CA PHE A 176 -4.57 -8.71 25.48
C PHE A 176 -4.27 -8.83 23.98
N TRP A 177 -4.97 -9.67 23.21
CA TRP A 177 -4.68 -9.83 21.78
C TRP A 177 -4.80 -8.50 21.00
N SER A 178 -5.81 -7.69 21.30
CA SER A 178 -6.06 -6.41 20.59
C SER A 178 -4.95 -5.40 20.86
N ALA A 179 -4.51 -5.28 22.13
CA ALA A 179 -3.39 -4.45 22.55
C ALA A 179 -2.06 -4.85 21.89
N LEU A 180 -1.83 -6.16 21.76
CA LEU A 180 -0.64 -6.71 21.12
C LEU A 180 -0.68 -6.55 19.59
N LEU A 181 -1.87 -6.68 18.97
CA LEU A 181 -2.06 -6.47 17.54
C LEU A 181 -1.76 -5.01 17.16
N GLU A 182 -2.31 -4.05 17.90
CA GLU A 182 -2.04 -2.62 17.70
C GLU A 182 -0.54 -2.32 17.87
N LYS A 183 0.13 -2.93 18.86
CA LYS A 183 1.59 -2.81 19.02
C LYS A 183 2.35 -3.34 17.81
N ALA A 184 1.99 -4.51 17.29
CA ALA A 184 2.64 -5.08 16.12
C ALA A 184 2.45 -4.18 14.89
N TYR A 185 1.26 -3.61 14.73
CA TYR A 185 0.97 -2.67 13.66
C TYR A 185 1.71 -1.33 13.81
N ALA A 186 1.84 -0.82 15.04
CA ALA A 186 2.67 0.34 15.37
C ALA A 186 4.14 0.09 15.01
N LYS A 187 4.66 -1.12 15.29
CA LYS A 187 6.01 -1.53 14.90
C LYS A 187 6.20 -1.54 13.38
N VAL A 188 5.26 -2.10 12.62
CA VAL A 188 5.32 -2.08 11.15
C VAL A 188 5.39 -0.65 10.62
N ASN A 189 4.66 0.28 11.23
CA ASN A 189 4.60 1.68 10.85
C ASN A 189 5.70 2.56 11.50
N GLY A 190 6.48 2.00 12.42
CA GLY A 190 7.66 2.59 13.04
C GLY A 190 7.46 3.09 14.49
N CYS A 191 6.27 3.54 14.87
CA CYS A 191 5.90 3.96 16.23
C CYS A 191 4.38 4.08 16.37
N TYR A 192 3.85 4.16 17.60
CA TYR A 192 2.42 4.34 17.86
C TYR A 192 1.88 5.65 17.24
N GLU A 193 2.58 6.76 17.39
CA GLU A 193 2.16 8.06 16.85
C GLU A 193 1.99 8.05 15.31
N ALA A 194 2.68 7.15 14.60
CA ALA A 194 2.52 7.01 13.15
C ALA A 194 1.14 6.46 12.75
N LEU A 195 0.40 5.86 13.68
CA LEU A 195 -0.96 5.35 13.48
C LEU A 195 -2.02 6.46 13.62
N SER A 196 -1.69 7.61 14.21
CA SER A 196 -2.65 8.70 14.40
C SER A 196 -3.17 9.24 13.05
N GLY A 197 -4.47 9.17 12.82
CA GLY A 197 -5.11 9.60 11.57
C GLY A 197 -4.86 8.65 10.39
N GLY A 198 -5.94 8.13 9.82
CA GLY A 198 -5.96 7.19 8.69
C GLY A 198 -7.38 6.90 8.24
N SER A 199 -7.53 6.10 7.19
CA SER A 199 -8.82 5.56 6.75
C SER A 199 -8.93 4.08 7.13
N THR A 200 -10.14 3.61 7.44
CA THR A 200 -10.42 2.20 7.79
C THR A 200 -9.99 1.27 6.65
N THR A 201 -10.10 1.73 5.40
CA THR A 201 -9.59 1.03 4.21
C THR A 201 -8.14 0.58 4.36
N GLU A 202 -7.28 1.38 4.99
CA GLU A 202 -5.88 1.03 5.20
C GLU A 202 -5.75 -0.21 6.10
N GLY A 203 -6.57 -0.28 7.14
CA GLY A 203 -6.59 -1.41 8.06
C GLY A 203 -7.19 -2.64 7.40
N PHE A 204 -8.30 -2.47 6.67
CA PHE A 204 -8.93 -3.58 5.94
C PHE A 204 -7.97 -4.23 4.95
N GLU A 205 -7.28 -3.43 4.12
CA GLU A 205 -6.28 -3.92 3.18
C GLU A 205 -5.13 -4.63 3.88
N ASP A 206 -4.64 -4.09 4.99
CA ASP A 206 -3.52 -4.70 5.73
C ASP A 206 -3.93 -5.96 6.50
N PHE A 207 -5.23 -6.16 6.75
CA PHE A 207 -5.76 -7.37 7.39
C PHE A 207 -6.21 -8.43 6.39
N THR A 208 -6.48 -8.07 5.14
CA THR A 208 -7.10 -8.98 4.16
C THR A 208 -6.29 -9.16 2.88
N GLY A 209 -5.45 -8.21 2.51
CA GLY A 209 -4.93 -8.09 1.15
C GLY A 209 -5.99 -7.76 0.09
N GLY A 210 -7.22 -7.52 0.53
CA GLY A 210 -8.40 -7.12 -0.24
C GLY A 210 -8.24 -5.79 -0.93
N ILE A 211 -9.19 -5.47 -1.79
CA ILE A 211 -9.32 -4.15 -2.41
C ILE A 211 -10.48 -3.43 -1.73
N ALA A 212 -10.22 -2.23 -1.24
CA ALA A 212 -11.24 -1.39 -0.65
C ALA A 212 -11.92 -0.52 -1.70
N GLU A 213 -13.24 -0.45 -1.66
CA GLU A 213 -14.09 0.44 -2.43
C GLU A 213 -14.79 1.44 -1.51
N ASN A 214 -15.00 2.65 -2.02
CA ASN A 214 -15.64 3.72 -1.26
C ASN A 214 -16.93 4.16 -1.94
N TYR A 215 -18.03 4.21 -1.19
CA TYR A 215 -19.31 4.73 -1.66
C TYR A 215 -19.65 6.04 -0.95
N ASP A 216 -19.96 7.09 -1.72
CA ASP A 216 -20.47 8.37 -1.22
C ASP A 216 -21.98 8.26 -0.94
N LEU A 217 -22.38 8.49 0.31
CA LEU A 217 -23.78 8.40 0.76
C LEU A 217 -24.61 9.63 0.42
N GLN A 218 -24.00 10.72 -0.07
CA GLN A 218 -24.73 11.81 -0.69
C GLN A 218 -25.25 11.42 -2.08
N ARG A 219 -24.62 10.45 -2.73
CA ARG A 219 -25.00 9.93 -4.05
C ARG A 219 -24.90 8.40 -4.09
N PRO A 220 -25.67 7.69 -3.26
CA PRO A 220 -25.57 6.24 -3.15
C PRO A 220 -26.18 5.57 -4.40
N PRO A 221 -25.64 4.43 -4.86
CA PRO A 221 -26.31 3.64 -5.88
C PRO A 221 -27.64 3.10 -5.35
N ALA A 222 -28.62 2.92 -6.25
CA ALA A 222 -29.99 2.55 -5.86
C ALA A 222 -30.07 1.20 -5.11
N ASN A 223 -29.15 0.28 -5.41
CA ASN A 223 -29.02 -1.04 -4.81
C ASN A 223 -28.03 -1.12 -3.63
N LEU A 224 -27.55 0.02 -3.10
CA LEU A 224 -26.51 0.05 -2.04
C LEU A 224 -26.84 -0.83 -0.82
N PHE A 225 -28.08 -0.86 -0.37
CA PHE A 225 -28.48 -1.73 0.76
C PHE A 225 -28.25 -3.23 0.47
N GLN A 226 -28.50 -3.67 -0.76
CA GLN A 226 -28.24 -5.06 -1.17
C GLN A 226 -26.74 -5.31 -1.32
N ILE A 227 -25.96 -4.33 -1.77
CA ILE A 227 -24.50 -4.40 -1.81
C ILE A 227 -23.95 -4.62 -0.40
N ILE A 228 -24.38 -3.81 0.58
CA ILE A 228 -23.98 -3.94 1.99
C ILE A 228 -24.31 -5.34 2.52
N LYS A 229 -25.54 -5.79 2.32
CA LYS A 229 -26.01 -7.09 2.82
C LYS A 229 -25.19 -8.25 2.23
N LYS A 230 -25.04 -8.28 0.89
CA LYS A 230 -24.25 -9.30 0.20
C LYS A 230 -22.77 -9.26 0.62
N ALA A 231 -22.20 -8.08 0.81
CA ALA A 231 -20.81 -7.93 1.25
C ALA A 231 -20.60 -8.50 2.66
N LEU A 232 -21.51 -8.21 3.59
CA LEU A 232 -21.47 -8.79 4.95
C LEU A 232 -21.65 -10.31 4.93
N GLU A 233 -22.57 -10.83 4.11
CA GLU A 233 -22.78 -12.28 3.94
C GLU A 233 -21.54 -12.98 3.33
N ALA A 234 -20.82 -12.29 2.44
CA ALA A 234 -19.55 -12.75 1.86
C ALA A 234 -18.34 -12.57 2.80
N GLY A 235 -18.55 -12.08 4.02
CA GLY A 235 -17.49 -11.86 5.00
C GLY A 235 -16.56 -10.68 4.70
N ALA A 236 -16.97 -9.77 3.81
CA ALA A 236 -16.25 -8.53 3.54
C ALA A 236 -16.19 -7.64 4.79
N LEU A 237 -15.14 -6.81 4.88
CA LEU A 237 -14.99 -5.88 5.98
C LEU A 237 -15.61 -4.54 5.59
N LEU A 238 -16.59 -4.07 6.36
CA LEU A 238 -17.27 -2.80 6.10
C LEU A 238 -17.04 -1.80 7.21
N GLY A 239 -16.79 -0.56 6.80
CA GLY A 239 -16.65 0.61 7.65
C GLY A 239 -17.50 1.76 7.14
N CYS A 240 -17.79 2.72 8.00
CA CYS A 240 -18.48 3.95 7.62
C CYS A 240 -17.98 5.13 8.45
N SER A 241 -18.11 6.33 7.90
CA SER A 241 -17.67 7.56 8.57
C SER A 241 -18.60 8.73 8.29
N ILE A 242 -18.48 9.74 9.16
CA ILE A 242 -19.15 11.04 9.01
C ILE A 242 -18.08 12.08 8.71
N ASP A 243 -18.19 12.75 7.57
CA ASP A 243 -17.21 13.75 7.16
C ASP A 243 -17.28 14.99 8.05
N ILE A 244 -16.13 15.64 8.21
CA ILE A 244 -16.00 16.89 8.94
C ILE A 244 -15.92 18.08 7.98
N THR A 245 -16.60 19.16 8.33
CA THR A 245 -16.53 20.44 7.60
C THR A 245 -15.34 21.30 8.00
N SER A 246 -14.75 21.04 9.18
CA SER A 246 -13.57 21.73 9.69
C SER A 246 -12.76 20.82 10.60
N ALA A 247 -11.45 21.07 10.73
CA ALA A 247 -10.60 20.29 11.64
C ALA A 247 -11.06 20.38 13.11
N ALA A 248 -11.75 21.46 13.50
CA ALA A 248 -12.33 21.61 14.84
C ALA A 248 -13.53 20.68 15.09
N ASP A 249 -14.13 20.12 14.04
CA ASP A 249 -15.22 19.15 14.12
C ASP A 249 -14.73 17.70 14.26
N SER A 250 -13.41 17.46 14.26
CA SER A 250 -12.83 16.13 14.44
C SER A 250 -13.19 15.58 15.82
N GLU A 251 -13.71 14.36 15.87
CA GLU A 251 -14.23 13.68 17.06
C GLU A 251 -15.35 14.45 17.79
N ALA A 252 -16.02 15.38 17.11
CA ALA A 252 -17.12 16.13 17.71
C ALA A 252 -18.40 15.29 17.79
N VAL A 253 -18.97 15.19 18.99
CA VAL A 253 -20.21 14.45 19.25
C VAL A 253 -21.44 15.29 18.86
N THR A 254 -22.29 14.74 18.01
CA THR A 254 -23.55 15.33 17.58
C THR A 254 -24.62 15.26 18.67
N ARG A 255 -25.75 15.94 18.48
CA ARG A 255 -26.89 15.88 19.41
C ARG A 255 -27.48 14.48 19.57
N GLN A 256 -27.34 13.63 18.56
CA GLN A 256 -27.81 12.23 18.58
C GLN A 256 -26.68 11.25 18.94
N LYS A 257 -25.60 11.76 19.56
CA LYS A 257 -24.43 11.01 20.02
C LYS A 257 -23.58 10.31 18.96
N LEU A 258 -23.78 10.58 17.67
CA LEU A 258 -22.82 10.19 16.63
C LEU A 258 -21.58 11.09 16.67
N VAL A 259 -20.41 10.54 16.37
CA VAL A 259 -19.10 11.22 16.39
C VAL A 259 -18.67 11.54 14.96
N LYS A 260 -18.34 12.81 14.68
CA LYS A 260 -17.86 13.22 13.36
C LYS A 260 -16.35 13.01 13.22
N GLY A 261 -15.87 12.77 12.00
CA GLY A 261 -14.44 12.56 11.73
C GLY A 261 -13.89 11.31 12.39
N HIS A 262 -14.76 10.32 12.59
CA HIS A 262 -14.50 9.09 13.32
C HIS A 262 -14.92 7.89 12.48
N ALA A 263 -14.16 6.80 12.57
CA ALA A 263 -14.45 5.57 11.87
C ALA A 263 -15.38 4.68 12.71
N TYR A 264 -16.40 4.13 12.07
CA TYR A 264 -17.32 3.15 12.62
C TYR A 264 -17.24 1.86 11.81
N SER A 265 -17.53 0.73 12.46
CA SER A 265 -17.68 -0.56 11.78
C SER A 265 -19.14 -0.77 11.41
N LEU A 266 -19.41 -1.24 10.20
CA LEU A 266 -20.76 -1.65 9.79
C LEU A 266 -20.85 -3.17 9.97
N THR A 267 -21.60 -3.62 10.97
CA THR A 267 -21.55 -5.00 11.48
C THR A 267 -22.81 -5.82 11.17
N GLY A 268 -23.78 -5.25 10.46
CA GLY A 268 -25.03 -5.94 10.13
C GLY A 268 -25.93 -5.12 9.20
N ALA A 269 -26.73 -5.81 8.38
CA ALA A 269 -27.79 -5.23 7.58
C ALA A 269 -28.94 -6.23 7.47
N VAL A 270 -30.13 -5.84 7.94
CA VAL A 270 -31.31 -6.73 8.03
C VAL A 270 -32.58 -6.00 7.61
N GLU A 271 -33.57 -6.78 7.18
CA GLU A 271 -34.92 -6.29 6.94
C GLU A 271 -35.85 -6.89 7.99
N VAL A 272 -36.57 -6.03 8.72
CA VAL A 272 -37.50 -6.45 9.77
C VAL A 272 -38.92 -6.04 9.39
N ASN A 273 -39.89 -6.86 9.79
CA ASN A 273 -41.30 -6.50 9.66
C ASN A 273 -41.72 -5.63 10.85
N TYR A 274 -41.81 -4.33 10.63
CA TYR A 274 -42.25 -3.35 11.60
C TYR A 274 -43.66 -2.87 11.25
N ARG A 275 -44.64 -3.20 12.10
CA ARG A 275 -46.06 -2.81 11.93
C ARG A 275 -46.64 -3.14 10.55
N GLY A 276 -46.28 -4.29 9.99
CA GLY A 276 -46.75 -4.75 8.68
C GLY A 276 -46.02 -4.12 7.48
N ARG A 277 -44.91 -3.42 7.71
CA ARG A 277 -44.04 -2.86 6.68
C ARG A 277 -42.64 -3.43 6.81
N GLN A 278 -41.97 -3.64 5.68
CA GLN A 278 -40.55 -3.99 5.66
C GLN A 278 -39.73 -2.73 5.95
N GLU A 279 -38.95 -2.77 7.04
CA GLU A 279 -38.04 -1.71 7.44
C GLU A 279 -36.59 -2.21 7.31
N LYS A 280 -35.75 -1.40 6.66
CA LYS A 280 -34.34 -1.71 6.44
C LYS A 280 -33.52 -1.13 7.60
N LEU A 281 -32.80 -1.99 8.31
CA LEU A 281 -31.96 -1.61 9.45
C LEU A 281 -30.50 -1.95 9.16
N VAL A 282 -29.61 -1.10 9.66
CA VAL A 282 -28.17 -1.33 9.66
C VAL A 282 -27.65 -1.30 11.09
N ARG A 283 -26.66 -2.14 11.37
CA ARG A 283 -25.99 -2.21 12.67
C ARG A 283 -24.60 -1.59 12.55
N VAL A 284 -24.34 -0.61 13.39
CA VAL A 284 -23.11 0.18 13.38
C VAL A 284 -22.46 0.06 14.75
N ARG A 285 -21.13 -0.06 14.79
CA ARG A 285 -20.36 -0.12 16.02
C ARG A 285 -19.35 1.02 16.11
N ASN A 286 -19.38 1.71 17.24
CA ASN A 286 -18.37 2.67 17.66
C ASN A 286 -17.16 1.95 18.26
N PRO A 287 -15.94 2.09 17.71
CA PRO A 287 -14.72 1.48 18.27
C PRO A 287 -14.32 2.00 19.66
N TRP A 288 -14.96 3.05 20.18
CA TRP A 288 -14.80 3.43 21.59
C TRP A 288 -15.40 2.41 22.56
N GLY A 289 -16.29 1.52 22.08
CA GLY A 289 -17.01 0.58 22.94
C GLY A 289 -18.07 1.22 23.83
N GLN A 290 -18.44 2.47 23.53
CA GLN A 290 -19.40 3.30 24.28
C GLN A 290 -19.89 4.44 23.38
N VAL A 291 -20.86 5.22 23.85
CA VAL A 291 -21.42 6.39 23.16
C VAL A 291 -22.17 5.96 21.89
N GLU A 292 -23.46 5.68 22.11
CA GLU A 292 -24.35 5.10 21.11
C GLU A 292 -25.42 6.07 20.62
N TRP A 293 -25.96 5.77 19.44
CA TRP A 293 -27.08 6.47 18.81
C TRP A 293 -28.30 6.56 19.73
N THR A 294 -28.91 7.74 19.81
CA THR A 294 -30.10 7.97 20.67
C THR A 294 -31.40 8.18 19.88
N GLY A 295 -31.39 7.94 18.58
CA GLY A 295 -32.59 8.08 17.74
C GLY A 295 -33.42 6.79 17.69
N ALA A 296 -34.28 6.71 16.66
CA ALA A 296 -35.07 5.51 16.41
C ALA A 296 -34.18 4.29 16.20
N TRP A 297 -34.61 3.14 16.74
CA TRP A 297 -33.89 1.86 16.72
C TRP A 297 -32.64 1.78 17.60
N SER A 298 -32.38 2.80 18.42
CA SER A 298 -31.42 2.71 19.51
C SER A 298 -31.76 1.58 20.50
N ASP A 299 -30.83 1.25 21.37
CA ASP A 299 -30.97 0.14 22.31
C ASP A 299 -32.14 0.28 23.31
N GLY A 300 -32.53 1.52 23.61
CA GLY A 300 -33.69 1.82 24.46
C GLY A 300 -34.99 2.09 23.69
N SER A 301 -34.99 1.96 22.36
CA SER A 301 -36.05 2.51 21.50
C SER A 301 -37.35 1.72 21.58
N PRO A 302 -38.52 2.37 21.67
CA PRO A 302 -39.82 1.68 21.73
C PRO A 302 -40.20 0.94 20.43
N GLU A 303 -39.55 1.26 19.31
CA GLU A 303 -39.76 0.66 17.99
C GLU A 303 -39.59 -0.86 18.02
N TRP A 304 -38.63 -1.37 18.81
CA TRP A 304 -38.38 -2.80 18.99
C TRP A 304 -39.60 -3.57 19.49
N GLN A 305 -40.48 -2.93 20.26
CA GLN A 305 -41.70 -3.57 20.78
C GLN A 305 -42.74 -3.89 19.70
N SER A 306 -42.62 -3.27 18.52
CA SER A 306 -43.55 -3.45 17.40
C SER A 306 -42.95 -4.28 16.25
N VAL A 307 -41.76 -4.87 16.44
CA VAL A 307 -41.16 -5.80 15.47
C VAL A 307 -41.84 -7.16 15.58
N GLN A 308 -42.19 -7.73 14.44
CA GLN A 308 -42.79 -9.06 14.35
C GLN A 308 -41.72 -10.11 14.01
N GLY A 309 -41.64 -11.19 14.78
CA GLY A 309 -40.70 -12.29 14.54
C GLY A 309 -39.38 -12.15 15.32
N ASP A 310 -38.29 -12.62 14.72
CA ASP A 310 -36.96 -12.59 15.34
C ASP A 310 -36.44 -11.15 15.43
N CYS A 311 -36.16 -10.72 16.66
CA CYS A 311 -35.62 -9.40 16.94
C CYS A 311 -34.09 -9.50 17.11
N PRO A 312 -33.28 -8.91 16.22
CA PRO A 312 -31.82 -9.00 16.28
C PRO A 312 -31.19 -8.04 17.31
N HIS A 313 -31.99 -7.55 18.26
CA HIS A 313 -31.60 -6.55 19.25
C HIS A 313 -31.16 -7.21 20.56
N ALA A 314 -29.99 -6.81 21.04
CA ALA A 314 -29.55 -7.00 22.41
C ALA A 314 -29.34 -5.62 23.02
N LYS A 315 -29.78 -5.40 24.26
CA LYS A 315 -29.59 -4.14 24.96
C LYS A 315 -28.28 -4.18 25.73
N ALA A 316 -27.26 -3.47 25.26
CA ALA A 316 -25.95 -3.39 25.88
C ALA A 316 -25.37 -1.98 25.65
N GLU A 317 -24.53 -1.48 26.56
CA GLU A 317 -23.70 -0.29 26.25
C GLU A 317 -22.32 -0.81 25.86
N ASP A 318 -22.16 -1.16 24.59
CA ASP A 318 -20.94 -1.76 24.01
C ASP A 318 -20.46 -1.01 22.75
N GLY A 319 -21.09 0.13 22.45
CA GLY A 319 -20.85 0.96 21.29
C GLY A 319 -21.57 0.48 20.03
N GLU A 320 -22.26 -0.67 20.05
CA GLU A 320 -23.04 -1.19 18.94
C GLU A 320 -24.50 -0.74 19.02
N PHE A 321 -25.06 -0.30 17.90
CA PHE A 321 -26.46 0.11 17.84
C PHE A 321 -27.04 -0.15 16.45
N TRP A 322 -28.37 -0.29 16.41
CA TRP A 322 -29.10 -0.28 15.15
C TRP A 322 -29.63 1.10 14.83
N MET A 323 -29.77 1.37 13.53
CA MET A 323 -30.49 2.54 13.04
C MET A 323 -31.21 2.21 11.72
N SER A 324 -32.19 3.03 11.37
CA SER A 324 -32.84 2.89 10.07
C SER A 324 -31.85 3.18 8.94
N TYR A 325 -31.93 2.46 7.84
CA TYR A 325 -31.10 2.72 6.65
C TYR A 325 -31.29 4.16 6.13
N THR A 326 -32.50 4.71 6.29
CA THR A 326 -32.80 6.10 5.93
C THR A 326 -32.04 7.10 6.80
N ASP A 327 -31.98 6.87 8.12
CA ASP A 327 -31.20 7.73 9.01
C ASP A 327 -29.71 7.54 8.80
N PHE A 328 -29.28 6.32 8.47
CA PHE A 328 -27.90 6.05 8.12
C PHE A 328 -27.44 6.90 6.92
N LEU A 329 -28.19 6.89 5.81
CA LEU A 329 -27.89 7.74 4.63
C LEU A 329 -27.92 9.25 4.92
N ARG A 330 -28.69 9.69 5.91
CA ARG A 330 -28.78 11.12 6.28
C ARG A 330 -27.64 11.58 7.17
N ASN A 331 -27.10 10.70 8.00
CA ASN A 331 -26.11 11.05 9.01
C ASN A 331 -24.68 10.71 8.60
N TYR A 332 -24.48 9.62 7.87
CA TYR A 332 -23.17 9.17 7.41
C TYR A 332 -22.85 9.71 6.03
N SER A 333 -21.55 9.85 5.74
CA SER A 333 -21.06 10.43 4.49
C SER A 333 -20.48 9.37 3.56
N ARG A 334 -19.83 8.34 4.10
CA ARG A 334 -19.10 7.34 3.29
C ARG A 334 -19.26 5.94 3.86
N ILE A 335 -19.27 4.95 2.97
CA ILE A 335 -19.05 3.53 3.29
C ILE A 335 -17.76 3.09 2.63
N GLU A 336 -16.98 2.33 3.37
CA GLU A 336 -15.75 1.70 2.94
C GLU A 336 -16.00 0.17 2.95
N VAL A 337 -15.92 -0.49 1.80
CA VAL A 337 -16.15 -1.94 1.65
C VAL A 337 -14.87 -2.58 1.16
N CYS A 338 -14.29 -3.50 1.93
CA CYS A 338 -13.12 -4.25 1.51
C CYS A 338 -13.51 -5.70 1.21
N THR A 339 -13.50 -6.04 -0.07
CA THR A 339 -13.74 -7.40 -0.54
C THR A 339 -12.50 -8.25 -0.31
N LEU A 340 -12.73 -9.49 0.06
CA LEU A 340 -11.69 -10.47 0.30
C LEU A 340 -11.12 -10.95 -1.05
N THR A 341 -9.81 -11.14 -1.12
CA THR A 341 -9.17 -11.76 -2.29
C THR A 341 -9.36 -13.28 -2.25
N PRO A 342 -9.21 -13.98 -3.39
CA PRO A 342 -9.18 -15.46 -3.41
C PRO A 342 -8.16 -16.07 -2.42
N ASP A 343 -7.09 -15.33 -2.12
CA ASP A 343 -6.07 -15.77 -1.14
C ASP A 343 -6.58 -15.77 0.32
N THR A 344 -7.75 -15.19 0.61
CA THR A 344 -8.30 -15.04 1.97
C THR A 344 -9.42 -16.00 2.35
N ILE A 345 -10.11 -16.61 1.38
CA ILE A 345 -11.19 -17.58 1.65
C ILE A 345 -10.99 -18.81 0.77
N ASP A 346 -10.88 -19.98 1.40
CA ASP A 346 -10.75 -21.31 0.77
C ASP A 346 -12.13 -21.88 0.36
N ASP A 347 -13.05 -21.02 -0.13
CA ASP A 347 -14.44 -21.38 -0.49
C ASP A 347 -14.71 -21.03 -1.96
N ASP A 348 -15.03 -22.06 -2.75
CA ASP A 348 -15.34 -21.99 -4.20
C ASP A 348 -16.63 -21.20 -4.51
N SER A 349 -17.35 -20.71 -3.50
CA SER A 349 -18.61 -19.99 -3.63
C SER A 349 -18.46 -18.50 -4.02
N VAL A 350 -17.26 -17.94 -3.93
CA VAL A 350 -16.97 -16.53 -4.22
C VAL A 350 -16.40 -16.38 -5.64
N LYS A 351 -17.01 -15.51 -6.47
CA LYS A 351 -16.49 -15.21 -7.82
C LYS A 351 -15.02 -14.78 -7.74
N HIS A 352 -14.16 -15.51 -8.44
CA HIS A 352 -12.72 -15.22 -8.50
C HIS A 352 -12.49 -13.90 -9.25
N TRP A 353 -11.79 -12.98 -8.60
CA TRP A 353 -11.25 -11.80 -9.26
C TRP A 353 -9.76 -12.02 -9.55
N SER A 354 -9.33 -11.72 -10.78
CA SER A 354 -7.93 -11.86 -11.18
C SER A 354 -7.14 -10.60 -10.82
N VAL A 355 -6.39 -10.65 -9.72
CA VAL A 355 -5.60 -9.52 -9.23
C VAL A 355 -4.26 -9.44 -9.93
N SER A 356 -4.01 -8.34 -10.64
CA SER A 356 -2.70 -7.99 -11.20
C SER A 356 -2.05 -6.88 -10.40
N LYS A 357 -0.77 -7.05 -10.07
CA LYS A 357 -0.02 -6.09 -9.26
C LYS A 357 1.23 -5.61 -9.99
N PHE A 358 1.41 -4.30 -10.05
CA PHE A 358 2.63 -3.69 -10.59
C PHE A 358 3.23 -2.71 -9.59
N ASP A 359 4.53 -2.82 -9.36
CA ASP A 359 5.27 -1.91 -8.49
C ASP A 359 5.92 -0.80 -9.32
N GLY A 360 5.93 0.43 -8.77
CA GLY A 360 6.49 1.58 -9.45
C GLY A 360 7.11 2.62 -8.51
N MET A 361 7.80 3.58 -9.09
CA MET A 361 8.52 4.62 -8.37
C MET A 361 8.36 5.99 -9.06
N TRP A 362 8.04 7.01 -8.27
CA TRP A 362 8.23 8.41 -8.62
C TRP A 362 9.57 8.89 -8.07
N ARG A 363 10.42 9.43 -8.95
CA ARG A 363 11.75 9.96 -8.61
C ARG A 363 11.93 11.32 -9.24
N LYS A 364 12.36 12.28 -8.43
CA LYS A 364 12.65 13.65 -8.85
C LYS A 364 13.68 13.66 -9.98
N GLY A 365 13.40 14.44 -11.01
CA GLY A 365 14.18 14.48 -12.24
C GLY A 365 13.68 13.46 -13.26
N SER A 366 13.43 12.21 -12.88
CA SER A 366 13.08 11.15 -13.84
C SER A 366 11.58 10.90 -13.98
N THR A 367 10.99 10.18 -13.03
CA THR A 367 9.63 9.62 -13.15
C THR A 367 8.58 10.38 -12.35
N ALA A 368 8.96 11.37 -11.54
CA ALA A 368 8.03 12.19 -10.77
C ALA A 368 7.44 13.32 -11.64
N GLY A 369 6.52 12.94 -12.54
CA GLY A 369 5.97 13.81 -13.58
C GLY A 369 4.84 14.74 -13.13
N GLY A 370 4.21 14.47 -11.98
CA GLY A 370 3.01 15.18 -11.52
C GLY A 370 1.79 14.83 -12.37
N CYS A 371 0.63 15.43 -12.07
CA CYS A 371 -0.65 15.12 -12.73
C CYS A 371 -0.78 15.78 -14.12
N ARG A 372 -1.90 15.54 -14.81
CA ARG A 372 -2.15 16.03 -16.18
C ARG A 372 -2.10 17.56 -16.32
N ASN A 373 -2.24 18.31 -15.22
CA ASN A 373 -2.07 19.76 -15.17
C ASN A 373 -0.62 20.20 -15.47
N HIS A 374 0.34 19.26 -15.42
CA HIS A 374 1.76 19.46 -15.69
C HIS A 374 2.17 18.77 -17.01
N PRO A 375 1.67 19.21 -18.18
CA PRO A 375 1.83 18.48 -19.45
C PRO A 375 3.28 18.30 -19.90
N TYR A 376 4.21 19.13 -19.43
CA TYR A 376 5.63 19.02 -19.77
C TYR A 376 6.32 17.84 -19.10
N THR A 377 5.80 17.36 -17.97
CA THR A 377 6.40 16.32 -17.13
C THR A 377 5.48 15.11 -16.93
N PHE A 378 4.16 15.25 -17.12
CA PHE A 378 3.17 14.18 -16.91
C PHE A 378 3.49 12.87 -17.64
N TRP A 379 3.94 12.97 -18.90
CA TRP A 379 4.29 11.82 -19.73
C TRP A 379 5.47 11.01 -19.19
N MET A 380 6.28 11.57 -18.28
CA MET A 380 7.44 10.91 -17.71
C MET A 380 7.11 9.91 -16.61
N ASN A 381 5.90 10.00 -16.04
CA ASN A 381 5.40 9.04 -15.05
C ASN A 381 5.44 7.61 -15.62
N PRO A 382 5.52 6.58 -14.75
CA PRO A 382 5.34 5.20 -15.20
C PRO A 382 3.98 5.02 -15.91
N GLN A 383 3.93 4.12 -16.88
CA GLN A 383 2.74 3.89 -17.70
C GLN A 383 2.50 2.38 -17.78
N PHE A 384 1.27 1.95 -17.57
CA PHE A 384 0.90 0.52 -17.52
C PHE A 384 -0.22 0.25 -18.52
N VAL A 385 0.00 -0.70 -19.44
CA VAL A 385 -1.04 -1.11 -20.39
C VAL A 385 -1.85 -2.23 -19.76
N ILE A 386 -3.17 -2.08 -19.77
CA ILE A 386 -4.15 -3.10 -19.38
C ILE A 386 -4.99 -3.48 -20.61
N LYS A 387 -5.49 -4.71 -20.63
CA LYS A 387 -6.35 -5.24 -21.68
C LYS A 387 -7.64 -5.74 -21.05
N LEU A 388 -8.77 -5.30 -21.61
CA LEU A 388 -10.12 -5.73 -21.22
C LEU A 388 -10.67 -6.59 -22.37
N ASP A 389 -10.95 -7.87 -22.10
CA ASP A 389 -11.30 -8.85 -23.13
C ASP A 389 -12.78 -9.23 -23.12
N GLU A 390 -13.37 -9.51 -21.96
CA GLU A 390 -14.75 -10.01 -21.84
C GLU A 390 -15.65 -9.00 -21.12
N GLU A 391 -16.81 -8.71 -21.71
CA GLU A 391 -17.86 -7.87 -21.10
C GLU A 391 -18.54 -8.65 -19.97
N ASP A 392 -18.90 -7.95 -18.88
CA ASP A 392 -19.56 -8.60 -17.76
C ASP A 392 -21.06 -8.77 -18.00
N ASP A 393 -21.55 -10.00 -17.76
CA ASP A 393 -22.98 -10.33 -17.66
C ASP A 393 -23.54 -9.84 -16.30
N ASP A 394 -23.57 -8.53 -16.05
CA ASP A 394 -24.36 -7.98 -14.92
C ASP A 394 -25.76 -7.55 -15.40
N PRO A 395 -26.80 -8.37 -15.15
CA PRO A 395 -28.17 -8.07 -15.60
C PRO A 395 -28.84 -6.91 -14.84
N GLU A 396 -28.24 -6.38 -13.76
CA GLU A 396 -28.87 -5.35 -12.91
C GLU A 396 -28.49 -3.90 -13.29
N ASP A 397 -27.42 -3.67 -14.05
CA ASP A 397 -26.85 -2.32 -14.29
C ASP A 397 -27.30 -1.69 -15.63
N GLY A 398 -27.75 -2.49 -16.59
CA GLY A 398 -28.22 -1.99 -17.90
C GLY A 398 -27.13 -1.37 -18.80
N GLU A 399 -25.88 -1.34 -18.35
CA GLU A 399 -24.70 -0.94 -19.12
C GLU A 399 -23.88 -2.16 -19.55
N VAL A 400 -23.44 -2.20 -20.81
CA VAL A 400 -22.61 -3.26 -21.37
C VAL A 400 -21.14 -2.82 -21.34
N GLY A 401 -20.27 -3.59 -20.69
CA GLY A 401 -18.84 -3.30 -20.61
C GLY A 401 -18.09 -4.18 -19.62
N CYS A 402 -16.77 -4.07 -19.60
CA CYS A 402 -15.87 -4.78 -18.69
C CYS A 402 -15.74 -3.99 -17.38
N SER A 403 -16.14 -4.58 -16.26
CA SER A 403 -15.96 -3.95 -14.94
C SER A 403 -14.61 -4.31 -14.36
N PHE A 404 -13.93 -3.31 -13.82
CA PHE A 404 -12.65 -3.50 -13.17
C PHE A 404 -12.42 -2.46 -12.08
N VAL A 405 -11.54 -2.77 -11.14
CA VAL A 405 -11.12 -1.86 -10.08
C VAL A 405 -9.65 -1.55 -10.23
N VAL A 406 -9.29 -0.27 -10.13
CA VAL A 406 -7.89 0.16 -10.08
C VAL A 406 -7.62 0.74 -8.70
N GLY A 407 -6.64 0.17 -8.01
CA GLY A 407 -6.16 0.63 -6.71
C GLY A 407 -4.71 1.13 -6.79
N LEU A 408 -4.48 2.42 -6.53
CA LEU A 408 -3.13 3.00 -6.48
C LEU A 408 -2.73 3.25 -5.02
N ILE A 409 -1.80 2.45 -4.51
CA ILE A 409 -1.30 2.53 -3.12
C ILE A 409 0.11 3.13 -3.05
N GLN A 410 0.32 4.16 -2.23
CA GLN A 410 1.65 4.72 -1.94
C GLN A 410 2.30 4.03 -0.73
N LYS A 411 3.57 3.65 -0.86
CA LYS A 411 4.25 2.78 0.11
C LYS A 411 4.97 3.54 1.23
N ASN A 412 4.93 2.97 2.44
CA ASN A 412 5.77 3.34 3.58
C ASN A 412 5.73 4.81 4.04
N ARG A 413 4.71 5.61 3.67
CA ARG A 413 4.67 7.04 3.99
C ARG A 413 4.53 7.33 5.49
N ARG A 414 3.80 6.50 6.25
CA ARG A 414 3.65 6.65 7.72
C ARG A 414 4.99 6.69 8.45
N LYS A 415 5.97 5.89 8.00
CA LYS A 415 7.35 5.86 8.54
C LYS A 415 8.10 7.17 8.33
N LEU A 416 7.69 7.99 7.37
CA LEU A 416 8.33 9.27 7.02
C LEU A 416 7.75 10.46 7.80
N ARG A 417 6.67 10.26 8.58
CA ARG A 417 6.12 11.33 9.44
C ARG A 417 7.11 11.85 10.48
N LYS A 418 8.00 10.97 10.96
CA LYS A 418 9.10 11.35 11.86
C LYS A 418 10.09 12.37 11.26
N VAL A 419 10.18 12.46 9.92
CA VAL A 419 10.98 13.45 9.20
C VAL A 419 10.13 14.57 8.60
N GLY A 420 8.86 14.67 8.98
CA GLY A 420 7.93 15.72 8.55
C GLY A 420 7.27 15.49 7.20
N GLU A 421 7.35 14.29 6.64
CA GLU A 421 6.65 13.92 5.41
C GLU A 421 5.35 13.15 5.70
N ASP A 422 4.28 13.42 4.95
CA ASP A 422 2.99 12.71 5.06
C ASP A 422 2.56 12.11 3.71
N MET A 423 1.35 11.56 3.62
CA MET A 423 0.77 11.07 2.37
C MET A 423 0.82 12.13 1.26
N HIS A 424 1.30 11.73 0.08
CA HIS A 424 1.20 12.57 -1.11
C HIS A 424 -0.23 12.59 -1.62
N THR A 425 -0.65 13.68 -2.24
CA THR A 425 -1.87 13.70 -3.05
C THR A 425 -1.64 12.88 -4.31
N VAL A 426 -2.29 11.72 -4.44
CA VAL A 426 -2.09 10.77 -5.55
C VAL A 426 -3.38 10.54 -6.32
N GLY A 427 -3.24 10.04 -7.54
CA GLY A 427 -4.33 9.68 -8.44
C GLY A 427 -3.79 9.09 -9.74
N PHE A 428 -4.68 8.72 -10.65
CA PHE A 428 -4.30 8.13 -11.92
C PHE A 428 -5.26 8.54 -13.04
N ALA A 429 -4.78 8.44 -14.28
CA ALA A 429 -5.55 8.69 -15.48
C ALA A 429 -5.47 7.48 -16.42
N ILE A 430 -6.58 7.21 -17.12
CA ILE A 430 -6.74 6.08 -18.03
C ILE A 430 -7.00 6.62 -19.44
N TYR A 431 -6.27 6.10 -20.43
CA TYR A 431 -6.36 6.48 -21.84
C TYR A 431 -6.60 5.25 -22.70
N GLU A 432 -7.53 5.31 -23.64
CA GLU A 432 -7.70 4.26 -24.66
C GLU A 432 -6.57 4.31 -25.70
N VAL A 433 -6.01 3.15 -26.05
CA VAL A 433 -4.81 3.04 -26.89
C VAL A 433 -5.09 2.27 -28.19
N ARG A 434 -5.85 2.88 -29.10
CA ARG A 434 -6.26 2.21 -30.35
C ARG A 434 -5.15 1.95 -31.37
N ASN A 435 -4.07 2.75 -31.33
CA ASN A 435 -3.03 2.71 -32.36
C ASN A 435 -1.84 1.80 -32.01
N PHE A 436 -1.83 1.21 -30.81
CA PHE A 436 -0.71 0.40 -30.31
C PHE A 436 -1.16 -0.99 -29.83
N TYR A 437 -2.29 -1.50 -30.33
CA TYR A 437 -2.83 -2.82 -29.96
C TYR A 437 -1.76 -3.92 -30.05
N GLY A 438 -1.64 -4.70 -28.98
CA GLY A 438 -0.68 -5.80 -28.86
C GLY A 438 0.76 -5.39 -28.55
N GLN A 439 1.05 -4.09 -28.36
CA GLN A 439 2.38 -3.62 -27.97
C GLN A 439 2.43 -3.33 -26.46
N ARG A 440 3.21 -4.14 -25.73
CA ARG A 440 3.38 -3.99 -24.27
C ARG A 440 4.45 -2.95 -23.89
N ASP A 441 5.50 -2.82 -24.70
CA ASP A 441 6.63 -1.91 -24.46
C ASP A 441 6.40 -0.49 -25.03
N VAL A 442 5.26 0.11 -24.72
CA VAL A 442 4.90 1.43 -25.23
C VAL A 442 5.04 2.47 -24.13
N HIS A 443 5.93 3.42 -24.35
CA HIS A 443 6.00 4.64 -23.55
C HIS A 443 5.56 5.84 -24.38
N LEU A 444 4.34 6.30 -24.14
CA LEU A 444 3.73 7.40 -24.87
C LEU A 444 4.37 8.73 -24.47
N ASP A 445 4.67 9.55 -25.47
CA ASP A 445 5.34 10.83 -25.27
C ASP A 445 4.35 11.97 -24.96
N LYS A 446 4.91 13.16 -24.75
CA LYS A 446 4.15 14.39 -24.49
C LYS A 446 3.03 14.64 -25.52
N ASN A 447 3.28 14.40 -26.81
CA ASN A 447 2.36 14.78 -27.87
C ASN A 447 1.09 13.93 -27.83
N PHE A 448 1.20 12.67 -27.43
CA PHE A 448 0.04 11.81 -27.21
C PHE A 448 -0.91 12.42 -26.18
N PHE A 449 -0.42 12.75 -24.98
CA PHE A 449 -1.26 13.27 -23.90
C PHE A 449 -1.83 14.66 -24.17
N LEU A 450 -1.21 15.44 -25.06
CA LEU A 450 -1.75 16.73 -25.52
C LEU A 450 -2.88 16.58 -26.54
N SER A 451 -2.86 15.51 -27.34
CA SER A 451 -3.83 15.27 -28.42
C SER A 451 -4.97 14.33 -28.02
N HIS A 452 -4.80 13.52 -26.98
CA HIS A 452 -5.78 12.53 -26.53
C HIS A 452 -6.39 12.94 -25.19
N ALA A 453 -7.72 12.85 -25.12
CA ALA A 453 -8.47 13.03 -23.88
C ALA A 453 -8.37 11.78 -23.00
N GLN A 454 -8.57 11.96 -21.70
CA GLN A 454 -8.67 10.87 -20.73
C GLN A 454 -9.99 10.13 -20.96
N THR A 455 -9.94 8.79 -21.02
CA THR A 455 -11.15 7.96 -21.09
C THR A 455 -11.79 7.84 -19.71
N ALA A 456 -10.96 7.64 -18.69
CA ALA A 456 -11.37 7.60 -17.29
C ALA A 456 -10.23 8.14 -16.41
N LYS A 457 -10.51 8.38 -15.13
CA LYS A 457 -9.54 8.84 -14.14
C LYS A 457 -10.04 8.53 -12.74
N SER A 458 -9.14 8.52 -11.77
CA SER A 458 -9.56 8.57 -10.36
C SER A 458 -10.44 9.81 -10.15
N GLU A 459 -11.53 9.66 -9.38
CA GLU A 459 -12.52 10.74 -9.21
C GLU A 459 -11.89 12.05 -8.72
N THR A 460 -10.98 11.92 -7.74
CA THR A 460 -10.19 13.02 -7.20
C THR A 460 -8.75 12.60 -6.97
N PHE A 461 -7.86 13.58 -6.95
CA PHE A 461 -6.51 13.42 -6.43
C PHE A 461 -6.57 13.72 -4.93
N ILE A 462 -6.27 12.74 -4.10
CA ILE A 462 -6.43 12.83 -2.65
C ILE A 462 -5.20 12.30 -1.92
N ASN A 463 -4.93 12.84 -0.74
CA ASN A 463 -3.80 12.49 0.11
C ASN A 463 -4.12 11.30 1.03
N LEU A 464 -4.67 10.23 0.45
CA LEU A 464 -4.88 8.94 1.12
C LEU A 464 -3.76 7.96 0.78
N ARG A 465 -3.62 6.90 1.58
CA ARG A 465 -2.67 5.82 1.31
C ARG A 465 -2.97 5.11 0.00
N GLU A 466 -4.24 4.83 -0.26
CA GLU A 466 -4.72 4.23 -1.50
C GLU A 466 -5.83 5.10 -2.11
N VAL A 467 -5.81 5.18 -3.44
CA VAL A 467 -6.91 5.72 -4.24
C VAL A 467 -7.40 4.60 -5.12
N SER A 468 -8.62 4.12 -4.84
CA SER A 468 -9.28 3.08 -5.60
C SER A 468 -10.51 3.63 -6.31
N THR A 469 -10.80 3.14 -7.52
CA THR A 469 -12.01 3.49 -8.26
C THR A 469 -12.44 2.31 -9.12
N ARG A 470 -13.73 2.00 -9.08
CA ARG A 470 -14.38 1.03 -9.98
C ARG A 470 -14.72 1.72 -11.30
N PHE A 471 -14.41 1.04 -12.40
CA PHE A 471 -14.71 1.49 -13.74
C PHE A 471 -15.48 0.42 -14.50
N LYS A 472 -16.20 0.87 -15.51
CA LYS A 472 -16.81 0.03 -16.53
C LYS A 472 -16.47 0.64 -17.88
N LEU A 473 -15.65 -0.06 -18.67
CA LEU A 473 -15.21 0.40 -19.98
C LEU A 473 -15.46 -0.68 -21.04
N PRO A 474 -15.65 -0.31 -22.32
CA PRO A 474 -15.73 -1.30 -23.39
C PRO A 474 -14.47 -2.19 -23.47
N PRO A 475 -14.57 -3.38 -24.09
CA PRO A 475 -13.39 -4.20 -24.39
C PRO A 475 -12.36 -3.42 -25.20
N GLY A 476 -11.08 -3.54 -24.80
CA GLY A 476 -9.98 -2.86 -25.47
C GLY A 476 -8.73 -2.70 -24.62
N GLU A 477 -7.72 -2.03 -25.19
CA GLU A 477 -6.46 -1.74 -24.51
C GLU A 477 -6.42 -0.30 -23.96
N TYR A 478 -6.03 -0.18 -22.69
CA TYR A 478 -5.99 1.08 -21.98
C TYR A 478 -4.63 1.30 -21.31
N LEU A 479 -4.18 2.55 -21.26
CA LEU A 479 -2.97 2.97 -20.57
C LEU A 479 -3.34 3.67 -19.26
N ILE A 480 -2.85 3.14 -18.14
CA ILE A 480 -2.95 3.77 -16.83
C ILE A 480 -1.66 4.53 -16.52
N VAL A 481 -1.80 5.80 -16.14
CA VAL A 481 -0.70 6.68 -15.74
C VAL A 481 -0.90 7.12 -14.29
N PRO A 482 -0.29 6.43 -13.32
CA PRO A 482 -0.33 6.83 -11.91
C PRO A 482 0.65 7.98 -11.63
N SER A 483 0.20 8.98 -10.88
CA SER A 483 1.03 10.13 -10.54
C SER A 483 0.68 10.71 -9.16
N THR A 484 1.62 11.46 -8.61
CA THR A 484 1.30 12.48 -7.61
C THR A 484 0.62 13.67 -8.28
N PHE A 485 -0.04 14.54 -7.50
CA PHE A 485 -0.63 15.78 -8.01
C PHE A 485 0.45 16.73 -8.52
N ASP A 486 1.41 17.05 -7.65
CA ASP A 486 2.55 17.89 -7.97
C ASP A 486 3.73 17.08 -8.53
N PRO A 487 4.53 17.65 -9.46
CA PRO A 487 5.72 17.00 -9.95
C PRO A 487 6.83 16.97 -8.91
N HIS A 488 7.89 16.19 -9.18
CA HIS A 488 9.13 16.15 -8.39
C HIS A 488 9.01 15.58 -6.97
N LEU A 489 7.88 14.95 -6.64
CA LEU A 489 7.68 14.23 -5.40
C LEU A 489 8.24 12.81 -5.52
N ASN A 490 9.10 12.43 -4.58
CA ASN A 490 9.62 11.06 -4.50
C ASN A 490 8.61 10.18 -3.78
N GLY A 491 8.38 8.98 -4.31
CA GLY A 491 7.52 8.00 -3.67
C GLY A 491 7.61 6.65 -4.35
N ASP A 492 7.30 5.60 -3.60
CA ASP A 492 7.13 4.26 -4.13
C ASP A 492 5.63 3.97 -4.13
N PHE A 493 5.16 3.25 -5.13
CA PHE A 493 3.74 2.89 -5.22
C PHE A 493 3.58 1.46 -5.73
N CYS A 494 2.38 0.94 -5.54
CA CYS A 494 1.90 -0.27 -6.17
C CYS A 494 0.56 0.08 -6.82
N ILE A 495 0.32 -0.46 -8.00
CA ILE A 495 -0.99 -0.41 -8.65
C ILE A 495 -1.55 -1.82 -8.73
N ARG A 496 -2.77 -1.98 -8.25
CA ARG A 496 -3.55 -3.21 -8.32
C ARG A 496 -4.66 -3.02 -9.34
N PHE A 497 -4.86 -4.03 -10.15
CA PHE A 497 -5.93 -4.10 -11.13
C PHE A 497 -6.68 -5.40 -10.92
N ASP A 498 -8.00 -5.30 -10.86
CA ASP A 498 -8.87 -6.43 -10.62
C ASP A 498 -10.01 -6.47 -11.63
N CYS A 499 -10.18 -7.57 -12.35
CA CYS A 499 -11.24 -7.75 -13.35
C CYS A 499 -12.01 -9.06 -13.15
N CYS A 500 -13.29 -9.05 -13.50
CA CYS A 500 -14.21 -10.18 -13.34
C CYS A 500 -13.86 -11.38 -14.22
N HIS A 501 -13.22 -11.16 -15.37
CA HIS A 501 -12.85 -12.18 -16.35
C HIS A 501 -11.58 -11.74 -17.07
N GLY A 502 -10.43 -12.36 -16.77
CA GLY A 502 -9.20 -12.10 -17.51
C GLY A 502 -7.97 -12.83 -16.97
N ASP A 503 -7.36 -13.65 -17.81
CA ASP A 503 -5.97 -14.07 -17.60
C ASP A 503 -5.05 -12.85 -17.79
N CYS A 504 -4.51 -12.33 -16.69
CA CYS A 504 -3.42 -11.37 -16.77
C CYS A 504 -2.09 -12.11 -16.64
N PHE A 505 -1.41 -12.24 -17.77
CA PHE A 505 -0.16 -13.00 -17.88
C PHE A 505 0.95 -12.42 -16.99
N GLN A 506 1.45 -13.24 -16.06
CA GLN A 506 2.80 -13.11 -15.51
C GLN A 506 3.83 -13.48 -16.60
N GLU A 507 4.77 -12.59 -16.90
CA GLU A 507 5.97 -12.96 -17.66
C GLU A 507 7.11 -13.34 -16.71
N THR A 508 7.44 -14.63 -16.70
CA THR A 508 8.80 -15.12 -16.47
C THR A 508 9.63 -14.93 -17.74
N VAL A 509 10.73 -14.17 -17.65
CA VAL A 509 11.70 -14.01 -18.74
C VAL A 509 12.57 -15.27 -18.84
N SER A 510 12.60 -15.93 -20.01
CA SER A 510 13.51 -17.03 -20.30
C SER A 510 14.84 -16.52 -20.88
N ASP A 511 15.94 -17.04 -20.34
CA ASP A 511 17.31 -16.54 -20.52
C ASP A 511 18.02 -17.10 -21.77
N SER A 512 17.35 -17.19 -22.91
CA SER A 512 17.93 -17.78 -24.11
C SER A 512 17.56 -17.04 -25.39
N GLU A 513 18.36 -16.05 -25.76
CA GLU A 513 18.60 -15.65 -27.16
C GLU A 513 19.72 -14.59 -27.24
N VAL A 514 20.98 -15.05 -27.39
CA VAL A 514 22.10 -14.21 -27.86
C VAL A 514 22.89 -15.03 -28.88
N ASP A 515 22.90 -14.54 -30.13
CA ASP A 515 23.40 -15.26 -31.31
C ASP A 515 24.94 -15.24 -31.47
N ALA A 516 25.44 -16.31 -32.10
CA ALA A 516 26.83 -16.75 -32.19
C ALA A 516 27.60 -16.16 -33.40
N GLY A 517 27.40 -14.88 -33.71
CA GLY A 517 27.87 -14.26 -34.95
C GLY A 517 29.23 -13.54 -34.92
N PHE A 518 30.03 -13.64 -33.86
CA PHE A 518 31.21 -12.76 -33.68
C PHE A 518 32.53 -13.50 -33.39
N ARG A 519 32.84 -14.56 -34.16
CA ARG A 519 34.09 -15.34 -33.99
C ARG A 519 35.03 -15.36 -35.20
N GLY A 520 34.72 -14.66 -36.29
CA GLY A 520 35.45 -14.82 -37.56
C GLY A 520 36.52 -13.77 -37.89
N LEU A 521 36.47 -12.56 -37.34
CA LEU A 521 37.22 -11.43 -37.92
C LEU A 521 38.51 -11.03 -37.19
N PHE A 522 38.88 -11.72 -36.11
CA PHE A 522 39.98 -11.33 -35.22
C PHE A 522 41.37 -11.83 -35.66
N SER A 523 41.48 -12.73 -36.63
CA SER A 523 42.74 -13.45 -36.88
C SER A 523 43.74 -12.76 -37.81
N LYS A 524 43.56 -11.50 -38.23
CA LYS A 524 44.40 -10.96 -39.33
C LYS A 524 45.21 -9.68 -39.12
N LEU A 525 45.09 -8.90 -38.04
CA LEU A 525 45.67 -7.54 -38.05
C LEU A 525 46.30 -7.02 -36.74
N ALA A 526 46.73 -7.88 -35.81
CA ALA A 526 47.35 -7.42 -34.56
C ALA A 526 48.85 -7.11 -34.68
N GLY A 527 49.24 -5.91 -34.23
CA GLY A 527 50.56 -5.53 -33.71
C GLY A 527 50.42 -4.45 -32.61
N PRO A 528 51.29 -4.40 -31.56
CA PRO A 528 50.88 -4.04 -30.19
C PRO A 528 51.24 -2.61 -29.73
N VAL A 529 50.37 -1.96 -28.95
CA VAL A 529 50.67 -0.77 -28.11
C VAL A 529 49.93 -0.87 -26.75
N SER A 530 50.49 -0.31 -25.66
CA SER A 530 50.18 -0.67 -24.26
C SER A 530 49.82 0.50 -23.30
N ILE A 531 48.98 0.23 -22.26
CA ILE A 531 48.41 1.09 -21.16
C ILE A 531 49.33 2.17 -20.62
N THR A 532 50.62 1.91 -20.51
CA THR A 532 51.48 2.70 -19.60
C THR A 532 51.90 4.05 -20.16
N SER A 533 51.34 4.49 -21.28
CA SER A 533 51.60 5.83 -21.83
C SER A 533 50.33 6.49 -22.37
N LEU A 534 49.51 7.07 -21.50
CA LEU A 534 48.51 8.06 -21.91
C LEU A 534 48.66 9.38 -21.14
N PRO A 535 49.58 10.27 -21.54
CA PRO A 535 49.51 11.70 -21.22
C PRO A 535 48.61 12.50 -22.20
N VAL A 536 47.66 11.86 -22.90
CA VAL A 536 46.94 12.47 -24.04
C VAL A 536 45.47 12.78 -23.74
N TRP A 537 45.13 13.42 -22.63
CA TRP A 537 43.76 13.96 -22.43
C TRP A 537 43.72 15.32 -21.71
N ARG A 538 44.79 16.13 -21.78
CA ARG A 538 44.75 17.55 -21.39
C ARG A 538 44.14 18.48 -22.46
N GLY A 539 43.76 17.95 -23.63
CA GLY A 539 43.26 18.73 -24.77
C GLY A 539 41.77 19.09 -24.74
N THR A 540 41.00 18.65 -23.75
CA THR A 540 39.55 18.97 -23.63
C THR A 540 39.23 20.05 -22.59
N ASN A 541 40.23 20.60 -21.90
CA ASN A 541 40.05 21.60 -20.83
C ASN A 541 39.76 23.04 -21.31
N GLN A 542 39.32 23.24 -22.55
CA GLN A 542 39.04 24.58 -23.11
C GLN A 542 37.78 24.61 -23.97
N ARG A 543 36.69 23.98 -23.49
CA ARG A 543 35.38 24.04 -24.15
C ARG A 543 34.39 24.80 -23.27
N THR A 544 33.91 25.93 -23.77
CA THR A 544 32.94 26.80 -23.06
C THR A 544 31.49 26.32 -23.25
N ASP A 545 31.27 25.31 -24.11
CA ASP A 545 29.98 24.77 -24.52
C ASP A 545 29.50 23.59 -23.65
N ILE A 546 30.34 23.05 -22.75
CA ILE A 546 29.97 21.95 -21.85
C ILE A 546 30.59 22.22 -20.49
N LYS A 547 29.80 22.12 -19.42
CA LYS A 547 30.31 22.22 -18.05
C LYS A 547 30.91 20.88 -17.64
N THR A 548 32.20 20.71 -17.85
CA THR A 548 32.93 19.48 -17.47
C THR A 548 34.38 19.78 -17.15
N ASP A 549 34.92 19.11 -16.13
CA ASP A 549 36.35 19.10 -15.78
C ASP A 549 37.14 18.01 -16.57
N GLY A 550 36.51 17.44 -17.61
CA GLY A 550 36.98 16.28 -18.35
C GLY A 550 36.40 14.96 -17.84
N PHE A 551 36.90 13.84 -18.37
CA PHE A 551 36.50 12.52 -17.89
C PHE A 551 37.28 12.16 -16.62
N SER A 552 36.56 11.73 -15.58
CA SER A 552 37.18 11.20 -14.37
C SER A 552 37.96 9.91 -14.66
N LEU A 553 38.91 9.58 -13.79
CA LEU A 553 39.70 8.35 -13.91
C LEU A 553 38.79 7.10 -13.97
N ASP A 554 37.68 7.10 -13.23
CA ASP A 554 36.72 5.99 -13.21
C ASP A 554 35.93 5.91 -14.52
N THR A 555 35.52 7.03 -15.10
CA THR A 555 34.90 7.05 -16.43
C THR A 555 35.88 6.55 -17.49
N CYS A 556 37.15 6.97 -17.43
CA CYS A 556 38.20 6.47 -18.32
C CYS A 556 38.42 4.96 -18.15
N ARG A 557 38.40 4.42 -16.93
CA ARG A 557 38.48 2.97 -16.66
C ARG A 557 37.29 2.22 -17.25
N VAL A 558 36.07 2.74 -17.12
CA VAL A 558 34.87 2.15 -17.74
C VAL A 558 34.97 2.19 -19.26
N MET A 559 35.41 3.30 -19.85
CA MET A 559 35.61 3.42 -21.30
C MET A 559 36.67 2.44 -21.82
N VAL A 560 37.74 2.23 -21.05
CA VAL A 560 38.76 1.24 -21.35
C VAL A 560 38.18 -0.16 -21.26
N ASN A 561 37.52 -0.53 -20.16
CA ASN A 561 36.89 -1.85 -19.98
C ASN A 561 35.80 -2.15 -21.02
N LEU A 562 35.08 -1.13 -21.51
CA LEU A 562 34.04 -1.28 -22.52
C LEU A 562 34.60 -1.58 -23.91
N MET A 563 35.87 -1.23 -24.15
CA MET A 563 36.51 -1.26 -25.47
C MET A 563 37.73 -2.19 -25.52
N ASP A 564 38.23 -2.63 -24.35
CA ASP A 564 39.32 -3.59 -24.19
C ASP A 564 38.79 -5.02 -24.33
N ASP A 565 38.57 -5.41 -25.58
CA ASP A 565 38.18 -6.76 -25.94
C ASP A 565 39.32 -7.77 -25.67
N SER A 566 40.53 -7.27 -25.39
CA SER A 566 41.75 -8.06 -25.16
C SER A 566 42.03 -8.39 -23.69
N GLY A 567 41.29 -7.80 -22.76
CA GLY A 567 41.40 -8.03 -21.31
C GLY A 567 42.77 -7.66 -20.70
N ASN A 568 43.58 -6.88 -21.40
CA ASN A 568 44.93 -6.50 -20.96
C ASN A 568 44.96 -5.14 -20.24
N GLY A 569 43.80 -4.49 -20.14
CA GLY A 569 43.51 -3.16 -19.61
C GLY A 569 43.83 -2.01 -20.58
N LYS A 570 44.28 -2.29 -21.81
CA LYS A 570 44.89 -1.34 -22.77
C LYS A 570 43.97 -1.12 -23.94
N LEU A 571 43.98 0.09 -24.47
CA LEU A 571 43.32 0.39 -25.73
C LEU A 571 44.31 0.32 -26.87
N GLY A 572 44.11 -0.65 -27.75
CA GLY A 572 44.72 -0.68 -29.07
C GLY A 572 44.21 0.48 -29.94
N ILE A 573 44.91 0.75 -31.04
CA ILE A 573 44.59 1.91 -31.90
C ILE A 573 43.19 1.82 -32.54
N GLY A 574 42.71 0.60 -32.85
CA GLY A 574 41.37 0.36 -33.38
C GLY A 574 40.27 0.55 -32.33
N GLU A 575 40.52 0.07 -31.11
CA GLU A 575 39.62 0.24 -29.96
C GLU A 575 39.53 1.71 -29.57
N PHE A 576 40.66 2.43 -29.54
CA PHE A 576 40.70 3.87 -29.30
C PHE A 576 39.99 4.67 -30.40
N ALA A 577 40.19 4.35 -31.69
CA ALA A 577 39.50 5.03 -32.77
C ALA A 577 37.97 4.81 -32.71
N THR A 578 37.54 3.63 -32.29
CA THR A 578 36.11 3.30 -32.10
C THR A 578 35.55 4.02 -30.89
N LEU A 579 36.29 4.05 -29.77
CA LEU A 579 35.94 4.81 -28.58
C LEU A 579 35.80 6.29 -28.91
N TRP A 580 36.76 6.86 -29.65
CA TRP A 580 36.75 8.26 -30.04
C TRP A 580 35.54 8.59 -30.93
N LYS A 581 35.19 7.73 -31.89
CA LYS A 581 33.96 7.87 -32.69
C LYS A 581 32.70 7.81 -31.82
N LYS A 582 32.65 6.93 -30.81
CA LYS A 582 31.54 6.85 -29.86
C LYS A 582 31.44 8.12 -29.01
N VAL A 583 32.56 8.63 -28.48
CA VAL A 583 32.62 9.88 -27.72
C VAL A 583 32.18 11.07 -28.58
N GLN A 584 32.63 11.16 -29.83
CA GLN A 584 32.17 12.19 -30.76
C GLN A 584 30.67 12.08 -31.06
N ARG A 585 30.14 10.87 -31.24
CA ARG A 585 28.70 10.65 -31.42
C ARG A 585 27.91 11.06 -30.18
N TYR A 586 28.36 10.68 -28.98
CA TYR A 586 27.70 11.05 -27.73
C TYR A 586 27.78 12.55 -27.47
N LEU A 587 28.87 13.20 -27.84
CA LEU A 587 29.00 14.65 -27.81
C LEU A 587 27.97 15.34 -28.73
N THR A 588 27.79 14.84 -29.96
CA THR A 588 26.78 15.39 -30.87
C THR A 588 25.37 15.18 -30.34
N LEU A 589 25.09 14.00 -29.77
CA LEU A 589 23.81 13.70 -29.13
C LEU A 589 23.56 14.57 -27.90
N TYR A 590 24.61 14.84 -27.12
CA TYR A 590 24.54 15.71 -25.95
C TYR A 590 24.15 17.13 -26.36
N LYS A 591 24.86 17.72 -27.31
CA LYS A 591 24.57 19.06 -27.82
C LYS A 591 23.21 19.18 -28.50
N LYS A 592 22.77 18.13 -29.19
CA LYS A 592 21.45 18.10 -29.84
C LYS A 592 20.32 18.17 -28.81
N ASN A 593 20.52 17.57 -27.64
CA ASN A 593 19.49 17.39 -26.62
C ASN A 593 19.66 18.31 -25.40
N ASP A 594 20.74 19.08 -25.29
CA ASP A 594 20.89 20.21 -24.35
C ASP A 594 20.09 21.41 -24.89
N LEU A 595 18.77 21.34 -24.75
CA LEU A 595 17.82 22.29 -25.36
C LEU A 595 17.91 23.67 -24.70
N ASP A 596 18.31 23.70 -23.42
CA ASP A 596 18.48 24.93 -22.64
C ASP A 596 19.89 25.54 -22.75
N ASN A 597 20.82 24.90 -23.48
CA ASN A 597 22.21 25.32 -23.66
C ASN A 597 22.93 25.60 -22.33
N THR A 598 22.54 24.90 -21.25
CA THR A 598 23.11 25.14 -19.93
C THR A 598 24.50 24.52 -19.77
N GLY A 599 24.91 23.69 -20.75
CA GLY A 599 26.11 22.87 -20.68
C GLY A 599 25.93 21.67 -19.74
N THR A 600 24.70 21.42 -19.28
CA THR A 600 24.27 20.32 -18.41
C THR A 600 23.01 19.70 -18.99
N MET A 601 22.79 18.39 -18.81
CA MET A 601 21.60 17.72 -19.33
C MET A 601 20.60 17.47 -18.21
N SER A 602 19.40 18.01 -18.34
CA SER A 602 18.29 17.66 -17.47
C SER A 602 17.85 16.21 -17.72
N THR A 603 17.21 15.57 -16.75
CA THR A 603 16.79 14.18 -16.89
C THR A 603 15.76 13.95 -18.03
N PRO A 604 14.83 14.89 -18.33
CA PRO A 604 14.00 14.84 -19.53
C PRO A 604 14.80 14.78 -20.83
N GLU A 605 15.79 15.65 -20.97
CA GLU A 605 16.69 15.70 -22.13
C GLU A 605 17.52 14.42 -22.24
N MET A 606 17.92 13.85 -21.10
CA MET A 606 18.63 12.57 -21.04
C MET A 606 17.79 11.42 -21.59
N ARG A 607 16.49 11.38 -21.31
CA ARG A 607 15.58 10.33 -21.82
C ARG A 607 15.45 10.41 -23.34
N VAL A 608 15.36 11.62 -23.91
CA VAL A 608 15.37 11.84 -25.37
C VAL A 608 16.72 11.47 -25.98
N ALA A 609 17.83 11.85 -25.33
CA ALA A 609 19.18 11.52 -25.77
C ALA A 609 19.44 10.02 -25.81
N PHE A 610 18.90 9.23 -24.86
CA PHE A 610 19.00 7.76 -24.89
C PHE A 610 18.22 7.14 -26.05
N LYS A 611 17.00 7.64 -26.30
CA LYS A 611 16.19 7.22 -27.45
C LYS A 611 16.92 7.48 -28.77
N ASP A 612 17.47 8.69 -28.93
CA ASP A 612 18.27 9.08 -30.11
C ASP A 612 19.59 8.30 -30.24
N ALA A 613 20.14 7.80 -29.11
CA ALA A 613 21.30 6.94 -29.10
C ALA A 613 20.99 5.49 -29.57
N GLY A 614 19.72 5.17 -29.82
CA GLY A 614 19.27 3.82 -30.20
C GLY A 614 19.18 2.85 -29.03
N ARG A 615 19.00 3.36 -27.80
CA ARG A 615 18.75 2.55 -26.60
C ARG A 615 17.32 2.83 -26.12
N SER A 616 16.50 1.78 -25.99
CA SER A 616 15.21 1.90 -25.31
C SER A 616 15.45 2.30 -23.85
N PRO A 617 14.72 3.27 -23.29
CA PRO A 617 14.90 3.73 -21.91
C PRO A 617 14.39 2.72 -20.85
N LEU A 618 14.33 1.42 -21.18
CA LEU A 618 14.13 0.33 -20.22
C LEU A 618 15.37 0.15 -19.33
N LEU A 619 15.65 1.20 -18.54
CA LEU A 619 16.29 1.10 -17.23
C LEU A 619 15.21 1.32 -16.16
N GLN A 620 14.06 0.65 -16.33
CA GLN A 620 13.00 0.62 -15.32
C GLN A 620 13.30 -0.36 -14.17
N GLU A 621 14.47 -1.01 -14.16
CA GLU A 621 14.96 -1.86 -13.06
C GLU A 621 16.28 -1.39 -12.41
N ILE A 622 16.62 -0.10 -12.45
CA ILE A 622 17.72 0.45 -11.63
C ILE A 622 17.21 1.08 -10.33
#